data_AF-G2YHL8-F1
#
_entry.id   AF-G2YHL8-F1
#
_cell.length_a   1.000
_cell.length_b   1.000
_cell.length_c   1.000
_cell.angle_alpha   90.00
_cell.angle_beta   90.00
_cell.angle_gamma   90.00
#
_symmetry.space_group_name_H-M   'P 1'
#
loop_
_entity.id
_entity.type
_entity.pdbx_description
1 polymer ?
#
loop_
_entity_poly.entity_id
_entity_poly.type
_entity_poly.pdbx_seq_one_letter_code
_entity_poly.pdbx_strand_id
1 'polypeptide(L)'
;MNQMDHSAQADQLESLGIGYRDKYQRTGAIKDLETAIQQFQEALDATPENHSARAGRLHLLGVGYRDRYQRTGTIKDLETAIQRLQEALDITPENHSDFAGRLNTLGLFIDSKKLLISHQRIIQISQVDFNILGSDIKIDITEWEK
;
A
#
# COMPACT_ATOMS: atom_id res chain seq x y z
N MET A 1 -32.54 10.78 -11.94
CA MET A 1 -31.48 11.42 -11.15
C MET A 1 -30.16 10.99 -11.78
N ASN A 2 -29.38 11.92 -12.34
CA ASN A 2 -28.46 11.67 -13.46
C ASN A 2 -27.07 11.14 -13.05
N GLN A 3 -26.54 10.17 -13.81
CA GLN A 3 -25.14 9.69 -13.72
C GLN A 3 -24.08 10.80 -13.82
N MET A 4 -24.41 11.97 -14.42
CA MET A 4 -23.50 13.12 -14.49
C MET A 4 -23.16 13.72 -13.13
N ASP A 5 -24.08 13.70 -12.15
CA ASP A 5 -23.88 14.34 -10.85
C ASP A 5 -22.92 13.52 -9.97
N HIS A 6 -23.04 12.19 -10.02
CA HIS A 6 -22.12 11.27 -9.35
C HIS A 6 -20.70 11.32 -9.92
N SER A 7 -20.54 11.55 -11.22
CA SER A 7 -19.22 11.71 -11.83
C SER A 7 -18.51 12.96 -11.33
N ALA A 8 -19.20 14.11 -11.32
CA ALA A 8 -18.62 15.38 -10.87
C ALA A 8 -18.28 15.35 -9.37
N GLN A 9 -19.14 14.73 -8.55
CA GLN A 9 -18.85 14.52 -7.13
C GLN A 9 -17.59 13.65 -6.93
N ALA A 10 -17.46 12.56 -7.69
CA ALA A 10 -16.30 11.68 -7.58
C ALA A 10 -14.99 12.40 -7.99
N ASP A 11 -15.02 13.24 -9.01
CA ASP A 11 -13.86 14.04 -9.44
C ASP A 11 -13.43 15.08 -8.39
N GLN A 12 -14.40 15.71 -7.71
CA GLN A 12 -14.13 16.64 -6.61
C GLN A 12 -13.47 15.94 -5.43
N LEU A 13 -14.01 14.79 -5.01
CA LEU A 13 -13.45 13.96 -3.93
C LEU A 13 -12.04 13.48 -4.27
N GLU A 14 -11.82 13.02 -5.50
CA GLU A 14 -10.50 12.61 -5.98
C GLU A 14 -9.49 13.76 -5.87
N SER A 15 -9.86 14.95 -6.36
CA SER A 15 -9.01 16.14 -6.32
C SER A 15 -8.68 16.57 -4.88
N LEU A 16 -9.64 16.50 -3.97
CA LEU A 16 -9.42 16.75 -2.54
C LEU A 16 -8.44 15.73 -1.95
N GLY A 17 -8.62 14.44 -2.28
CA GLY A 17 -7.73 13.37 -1.84
C GLY A 17 -6.27 13.61 -2.27
N ILE A 18 -6.07 14.01 -3.53
CA ILE A 18 -4.73 14.37 -4.06
C ILE A 18 -4.15 15.53 -3.26
N GLY A 19 -4.92 16.61 -3.05
CA GLY A 19 -4.46 17.77 -2.29
C GLY A 19 -4.03 17.45 -0.86
N TYR A 20 -4.80 16.59 -0.17
CA TYR A 20 -4.44 16.12 1.17
C TYR A 20 -3.19 15.23 1.17
N ARG A 21 -3.04 14.36 0.18
CA ARG A 21 -1.84 13.54 0.03
C ARG A 21 -0.60 14.40 -0.21
N ASP A 22 -0.68 15.40 -1.08
CA ASP A 22 0.42 16.33 -1.35
C ASP A 22 0.78 17.16 -0.10
N LYS A 23 -0.22 17.51 0.71
CA LYS A 23 0.01 18.14 2.01
C LYS A 23 0.69 17.19 3.00
N TYR A 24 0.29 15.92 3.05
CA TYR A 24 0.98 14.90 3.83
C TYR A 24 2.45 14.76 3.41
N GLN A 25 2.74 14.68 2.10
CA GLN A 25 4.11 14.56 1.61
C GLN A 25 5.00 15.73 2.04
N ARG A 26 4.44 16.94 2.15
CA ARG A 26 5.16 18.14 2.60
C ARG A 26 5.32 18.22 4.12
N THR A 27 4.37 17.71 4.89
CA THR A 27 4.29 17.96 6.34
C THR A 27 4.56 16.72 7.20
N GLY A 28 4.42 15.52 6.64
CA GLY A 28 4.44 14.25 7.36
C GLY A 28 3.24 14.03 8.28
N ALA A 29 2.20 14.89 8.24
CA ALA A 29 1.06 14.80 9.13
C ALA A 29 0.13 13.64 8.75
N ILE A 30 0.12 12.57 9.54
CA ILE A 30 -0.65 11.34 9.26
C ILE A 30 -2.14 11.60 9.05
N LYS A 31 -2.72 12.60 9.74
CA LYS A 31 -4.14 12.99 9.60
C LYS A 31 -4.47 13.45 8.18
N ASP A 32 -3.55 14.14 7.51
CA ASP A 32 -3.74 14.55 6.11
C ASP A 32 -3.76 13.31 5.21
N LEU A 33 -2.91 12.30 5.48
CA LEU A 33 -2.93 11.05 4.72
C LEU A 33 -4.21 10.23 4.96
N GLU A 34 -4.68 10.15 6.21
CA GLU A 34 -5.95 9.49 6.53
C GLU A 34 -7.13 10.17 5.83
N THR A 35 -7.11 11.49 5.77
CA THR A 35 -8.12 12.27 5.03
C THR A 35 -8.02 11.96 3.53
N ALA A 36 -6.81 11.91 2.96
CA ALA A 36 -6.63 11.54 1.55
C ALA A 36 -7.22 10.17 1.20
N ILE A 37 -6.94 9.15 2.03
CA ILE A 37 -7.49 7.80 1.86
C ILE A 37 -9.02 7.81 1.92
N GLN A 38 -9.60 8.55 2.87
CA GLN A 38 -11.05 8.69 3.00
C GLN A 38 -11.66 9.30 1.74
N GLN A 39 -11.08 10.37 1.21
CA GLN A 39 -11.57 11.02 -0.01
C GLN A 39 -11.45 10.11 -1.24
N PHE A 40 -10.36 9.34 -1.37
CA PHE A 40 -10.24 8.35 -2.45
C PHE A 40 -11.28 7.22 -2.34
N GLN A 41 -11.59 6.78 -1.14
CA GLN A 41 -12.64 5.77 -0.92
C GLN A 41 -14.02 6.32 -1.29
N GLU A 42 -14.36 7.53 -0.84
CA GLU A 42 -15.63 8.17 -1.19
C GLU A 42 -15.74 8.43 -2.70
N ALA A 43 -14.65 8.82 -3.36
CA ALA A 43 -14.60 8.96 -4.81
C ALA A 43 -14.90 7.62 -5.51
N LEU A 44 -14.28 6.53 -5.04
CA LEU A 44 -14.51 5.19 -5.56
C LEU A 44 -15.96 4.73 -5.38
N ASP A 45 -16.56 5.01 -4.22
CA ASP A 45 -17.94 4.63 -3.88
C ASP A 45 -18.96 5.44 -4.70
N ALA A 46 -18.66 6.69 -5.01
CA ALA A 46 -19.45 7.52 -5.92
C ALA A 46 -19.29 7.12 -7.41
N THR A 47 -18.40 6.16 -7.72
CA THR A 47 -18.11 5.73 -9.09
C THR A 47 -18.84 4.43 -9.44
N PRO A 48 -19.70 4.41 -10.48
CA PRO A 48 -20.30 3.16 -10.96
C PRO A 48 -19.25 2.12 -11.34
N GLU A 49 -19.55 0.83 -11.16
CA GLU A 49 -18.62 -0.27 -11.38
C GLU A 49 -18.07 -0.34 -12.82
N ASN A 50 -18.86 0.08 -13.80
CA ASN A 50 -18.53 0.07 -15.22
C ASN A 50 -17.92 1.39 -15.73
N HIS A 51 -17.62 2.35 -14.85
CA HIS A 51 -17.09 3.66 -15.24
C HIS A 51 -15.58 3.61 -15.48
N SER A 52 -15.11 4.25 -16.56
CA SER A 52 -13.69 4.24 -16.97
C SER A 52 -12.73 4.79 -15.89
N ALA A 53 -13.15 5.82 -15.16
CA ALA A 53 -12.35 6.42 -14.08
C ALA A 53 -12.20 5.54 -12.83
N ARG A 54 -13.03 4.49 -12.65
CA ARG A 54 -12.99 3.61 -11.46
C ARG A 54 -11.61 3.02 -11.24
N ALA A 55 -10.96 2.66 -12.34
CA ALA A 55 -9.63 2.10 -12.36
C ALA A 55 -8.59 3.08 -11.78
N GLY A 56 -8.69 4.37 -12.11
CA GLY A 56 -7.78 5.40 -11.56
C GLY A 56 -7.99 5.60 -10.06
N ARG A 57 -9.24 5.59 -9.61
CA ARG A 57 -9.60 5.77 -8.19
C ARG A 57 -9.12 4.61 -7.31
N LEU A 58 -9.24 3.36 -7.80
CA LEU A 58 -8.64 2.19 -7.15
C LEU A 58 -7.12 2.32 -7.03
N HIS A 59 -6.44 2.81 -8.08
CA HIS A 59 -5.01 3.05 -8.05
C HIS A 59 -4.62 4.09 -6.99
N LEU A 60 -5.32 5.23 -6.93
CA LEU A 60 -5.08 6.27 -5.92
C LEU A 60 -5.29 5.76 -4.50
N LEU A 61 -6.35 4.99 -4.26
CA LEU A 61 -6.60 4.36 -2.98
C LEU A 61 -5.47 3.40 -2.59
N GLY A 62 -4.99 2.59 -3.54
CA GLY A 62 -3.84 1.70 -3.33
C GLY A 62 -2.57 2.45 -2.96
N VAL A 63 -2.28 3.56 -3.62
CA VAL A 63 -1.14 4.43 -3.29
C VAL A 63 -1.27 5.03 -1.90
N GLY A 64 -2.46 5.51 -1.52
CA GLY A 64 -2.72 6.05 -0.17
C GLY A 64 -2.43 5.04 0.95
N TYR A 65 -2.93 3.81 0.80
CA TYR A 65 -2.64 2.74 1.77
C TYR A 65 -1.16 2.38 1.84
N ARG A 66 -0.44 2.39 0.72
CA ARG A 66 1.00 2.13 0.70
C ARG A 66 1.80 3.25 1.39
N ASP A 67 1.43 4.50 1.18
CA ASP A 67 2.04 5.62 1.90
C ASP A 67 1.80 5.49 3.42
N ARG A 68 0.63 4.97 3.83
CA ARG A 68 0.31 4.73 5.25
C ARG A 68 1.09 3.56 5.82
N TYR A 69 1.27 2.50 5.05
CA TYR A 69 2.18 1.41 5.40
C TYR A 69 3.61 1.92 5.60
N GLN A 70 4.14 2.73 4.68
CA GLN A 70 5.49 3.29 4.81
C GLN A 70 5.66 4.12 6.09
N ARG A 71 4.59 4.76 6.55
CA ARG A 71 4.61 5.58 7.77
C ARG A 71 4.44 4.78 9.05
N THR A 72 3.64 3.72 9.04
CA THR A 72 3.19 3.02 10.24
C THR A 72 3.79 1.61 10.40
N GLY A 73 4.29 1.02 9.31
CA GLY A 73 4.69 -0.39 9.26
C GLY A 73 3.50 -1.36 9.27
N THR A 74 2.26 -0.88 9.17
CA THR A 74 1.05 -1.73 9.28
C THR A 74 0.90 -2.62 8.05
N ILE A 75 1.19 -3.91 8.18
CA ILE A 75 1.17 -4.88 7.07
C ILE A 75 -0.18 -4.93 6.37
N LYS A 76 -1.27 -4.84 7.14
CA LYS A 76 -2.64 -4.82 6.60
C LYS A 76 -2.87 -3.71 5.58
N ASP A 77 -2.19 -2.58 5.73
CA ASP A 77 -2.26 -1.47 4.77
C ASP A 77 -1.55 -1.82 3.47
N LEU A 78 -0.39 -2.48 3.54
CA LEU A 78 0.30 -2.98 2.33
C LEU A 78 -0.54 -4.02 1.58
N GLU A 79 -1.22 -4.90 2.31
CA GLU A 79 -2.11 -5.90 1.71
C GLU A 79 -3.31 -5.25 1.04
N THR A 80 -3.91 -4.25 1.70
CA THR A 80 -5.00 -3.46 1.13
C THR A 80 -4.53 -2.71 -0.12
N ALA A 81 -3.32 -2.13 -0.10
CA ALA A 81 -2.74 -1.44 -1.25
C ALA A 81 -2.59 -2.37 -2.46
N ILE A 82 -2.05 -3.57 -2.25
CA ILE A 82 -1.90 -4.60 -3.29
C ILE A 82 -3.25 -5.02 -3.84
N GLN A 83 -4.24 -5.26 -2.97
CA GLN A 83 -5.59 -5.64 -3.39
C GLN A 83 -6.21 -4.58 -4.32
N ARG A 84 -6.16 -3.29 -3.94
CA ARG A 84 -6.75 -2.22 -4.76
C ARG A 84 -6.03 -2.03 -6.10
N LEU A 85 -4.71 -2.22 -6.13
CA LEU A 85 -3.96 -2.18 -7.40
C LEU A 85 -4.26 -3.38 -8.30
N GLN A 86 -4.51 -4.56 -7.73
CA GLN A 86 -4.94 -5.73 -8.50
C GLN A 86 -6.32 -5.48 -9.11
N GLU A 87 -7.29 -5.03 -8.30
CA GLU A 87 -8.62 -4.66 -8.78
C GLU A 87 -8.53 -3.58 -9.89
N ALA A 88 -7.62 -2.62 -9.76
CA ALA A 88 -7.38 -1.59 -10.77
C ALA A 88 -6.84 -2.17 -12.08
N LEU A 89 -5.99 -3.19 -12.03
CA LEU A 89 -5.45 -3.87 -13.20
C LEU A 89 -6.49 -4.77 -13.87
N ASP A 90 -7.28 -5.50 -13.09
CA ASP A 90 -8.30 -6.42 -13.60
C ASP A 90 -9.34 -5.71 -14.48
N ILE A 91 -9.58 -4.41 -14.23
CA ILE A 91 -10.50 -3.58 -15.03
C ILE A 91 -9.80 -2.69 -16.08
N THR A 92 -8.46 -2.72 -16.15
CA THR A 92 -7.71 -1.98 -17.16
C THR A 92 -7.36 -2.91 -18.33
N PRO A 93 -7.86 -2.66 -19.55
CA PRO A 93 -7.45 -3.45 -20.72
C PRO A 93 -5.94 -3.41 -20.94
N GLU A 94 -5.33 -4.52 -21.37
CA GLU A 94 -3.88 -4.62 -21.57
C GLU A 94 -3.33 -3.61 -22.59
N ASN A 95 -4.15 -3.17 -23.55
CA ASN A 95 -3.80 -2.18 -24.55
C ASN A 95 -3.99 -0.72 -24.09
N HIS A 96 -4.45 -0.50 -22.86
CA HIS A 96 -4.65 0.83 -22.29
C HIS A 96 -3.31 1.44 -21.87
N SER A 97 -3.14 2.76 -22.08
CA SER A 97 -1.90 3.50 -21.75
C SER A 97 -1.44 3.31 -20.29
N ASP A 98 -2.41 3.23 -19.38
CA ASP A 98 -2.15 3.17 -17.94
C ASP A 98 -1.81 1.75 -17.44
N PHE A 99 -2.02 0.71 -18.26
CA PHE A 99 -1.84 -0.68 -17.84
C PHE A 99 -0.42 -0.93 -17.34
N ALA A 100 0.58 -0.52 -18.11
CA ALA A 100 1.99 -0.68 -17.76
C ALA A 100 2.35 0.06 -16.46
N GLY A 101 1.82 1.28 -16.26
CA GLY A 101 2.09 2.06 -15.05
C GLY A 101 1.51 1.40 -13.78
N ARG A 102 0.29 0.86 -13.89
CA ARG A 102 -0.37 0.13 -12.79
C ARG A 102 0.36 -1.17 -12.47
N LEU A 103 0.78 -1.90 -13.50
CA LEU A 103 1.52 -3.16 -13.36
C LEU A 103 2.86 -2.95 -12.67
N ASN A 104 3.60 -1.91 -13.08
CA ASN A 104 4.84 -1.50 -12.42
C ASN A 104 4.62 -1.17 -10.94
N THR A 105 3.57 -0.41 -10.64
CA THR A 105 3.23 -0.04 -9.25
C THR A 105 2.93 -1.27 -8.41
N LEU A 106 2.13 -2.22 -8.92
CA LEU A 106 1.84 -3.47 -8.24
C LEU A 106 3.11 -4.29 -7.98
N GLY A 107 4.01 -4.40 -8.97
CA GLY A 107 5.29 -5.09 -8.84
C GLY A 107 6.13 -4.57 -7.67
N LEU A 108 6.28 -3.24 -7.57
CA LEU A 108 7.02 -2.60 -6.48
C LEU A 108 6.44 -2.92 -5.09
N PHE A 109 5.11 -3.05 -4.99
CA PHE A 109 4.45 -3.29 -3.70
C PHE A 109 4.54 -4.75 -3.31
N ILE A 110 4.43 -5.67 -4.28
CA ILE A 110 4.66 -7.10 -4.07
C ILE A 110 6.10 -7.36 -3.63
N ASP A 111 7.09 -6.71 -4.26
CA ASP A 111 8.49 -6.88 -3.87
C ASP A 111 8.76 -6.33 -2.47
N SER A 112 8.14 -5.20 -2.11
CA SER A 112 8.16 -4.68 -0.74
C SER A 112 7.59 -5.69 0.27
N LYS A 113 6.47 -6.37 -0.07
CA LYS A 113 5.88 -7.42 0.78
C LYS A 113 6.80 -8.64 0.90
N LYS A 114 7.43 -9.08 -0.19
CA LYS A 114 8.39 -10.21 -0.18
C LYS A 114 9.58 -9.91 0.72
N LEU A 115 10.17 -8.72 0.61
CA LEU A 115 11.28 -8.32 1.49
C LEU A 115 10.88 -8.38 2.96
N LEU A 116 9.68 -7.90 3.31
CA LEU A 116 9.20 -7.94 4.69
C LEU A 116 9.07 -9.37 5.23
N ILE A 117 8.46 -10.28 4.45
CA ILE A 117 8.30 -11.68 4.83
C ILE A 117 9.67 -12.34 5.04
N SER A 118 10.64 -12.06 4.18
CA SER A 118 12.01 -12.55 4.33
C SER A 118 12.66 -12.06 5.62
N HIS A 119 12.51 -10.78 5.98
CA HIS A 119 13.03 -10.25 7.24
C HIS A 119 12.34 -10.87 8.46
N GLN A 120 11.02 -11.02 8.45
CA GLN A 120 10.28 -11.67 9.54
C GLN A 120 10.71 -13.12 9.73
N ARG A 121 10.95 -13.86 8.63
CA ARG A 121 11.41 -15.25 8.69
C ARG A 121 12.80 -15.35 9.32
N ILE A 122 13.73 -14.44 8.99
CA ILE A 122 15.07 -14.38 9.60
C ILE A 122 14.97 -14.11 11.10
N ILE A 123 14.15 -13.13 11.51
CA ILE A 123 13.95 -12.81 12.93
C ILE A 123 13.36 -14.01 13.68
N GLN A 124 12.35 -14.68 13.12
CA GLN A 124 11.73 -15.85 13.76
C GLN A 124 12.73 -16.99 13.94
N ILE A 125 13.59 -17.27 12.94
CA ILE A 125 14.66 -18.28 13.04
C ILE A 125 15.62 -17.91 14.17
N SER A 126 16.10 -16.66 14.21
CA SER A 126 17.03 -16.21 15.25
C SER A 126 16.46 -16.26 16.67
N GLN A 127 15.16 -16.00 16.84
CA GLN A 127 14.48 -16.10 18.14
C GLN A 127 14.27 -17.57 18.56
N VAL A 128 13.99 -18.46 17.61
CA VAL A 128 13.90 -19.90 17.86
C VAL A 128 15.27 -20.44 18.27
N ASP A 129 16.33 -20.08 17.55
CA ASP A 129 17.70 -20.49 17.89
C ASP A 129 18.12 -19.97 19.27
N PHE A 130 17.80 -18.72 19.62
CA PHE A 130 18.10 -18.15 20.94
C PHE A 130 17.32 -18.82 22.07
N ASN A 131 16.06 -19.21 21.84
CA ASN A 131 15.25 -19.93 22.82
C ASN A 131 15.66 -21.42 22.96
N ILE A 132 16.20 -22.03 21.92
CA ILE A 132 16.76 -23.39 21.97
C ILE A 132 18.15 -23.39 22.64
N LEU A 133 18.94 -22.34 22.46
CA LEU A 133 20.26 -22.17 23.08
C LEU A 133 20.19 -21.59 24.51
N GLY A 134 19.03 -21.07 24.90
CA GLY A 134 18.78 -20.46 26.21
C GLY A 134 18.32 -21.46 27.26
N SER A 135 19.22 -22.35 27.71
CA SER A 135 19.24 -22.69 29.14
C SER A 135 20.60 -23.11 29.71
N ASP A 136 21.62 -23.54 28.94
CA ASP A 136 22.87 -24.05 29.58
C ASP A 136 24.19 -23.92 28.79
N ILE A 137 24.30 -23.12 27.73
CA ILE A 137 25.56 -23.04 26.97
C ILE A 137 26.22 -21.67 27.13
N LYS A 138 27.21 -21.59 28.03
CA LYS A 138 28.23 -20.53 28.02
C LYS A 138 29.20 -20.82 26.87
N ILE A 139 29.06 -20.10 25.76
CA ILE A 139 30.08 -20.13 24.70
C ILE A 139 31.16 -19.11 25.09
N ASP A 140 32.35 -19.60 25.38
CA ASP A 140 33.54 -18.77 25.59
C ASP A 140 34.11 -18.39 24.21
N ILE A 141 34.24 -17.08 23.96
CA ILE A 141 34.58 -16.51 22.65
C ILE A 141 36.07 -16.22 22.48
N THR A 142 36.95 -16.69 23.38
CA THR A 142 38.39 -16.42 23.31
C THR A 142 39.18 -17.26 22.29
N GLU A 143 38.56 -18.18 21.55
CA GLU A 143 39.30 -19.14 20.70
C GLU A 143 39.29 -18.84 19.18
N TRP A 144 38.76 -17.69 18.75
CA TRP A 144 38.64 -17.34 17.31
C TRP A 144 39.75 -16.42 16.76
N GLU A 145 40.91 -16.31 17.44
CA GLU A 145 42.06 -15.50 16.97
C GLU A 145 43.38 -16.28 16.84
N LYS A 146 43.36 -17.50 16.29
CA LYS A 146 44.58 -18.17 15.78
C LYS A 146 44.32 -18.88 14.46
#